data_AF-A0A7S1RU45-F1
#
_entry.id   AF-A0A7S1RU45-F1
#
_cell.length_a   1.000
_cell.length_b   1.000
_cell.length_c   1.000
_cell.angle_alpha   90.00
_cell.angle_beta   90.00
_cell.angle_gamma   90.00
#
_symmetry.space_group_name_H-M   'P 1'
#
loop_
_entity.id
_entity.type
_entity.pdbx_description
1 polymer ?
#
loop_
_entity_poly.entity_id
_entity_poly.type
_entity_poly.pdbx_seq_one_letter_code
_entity_poly.pdbx_strand_id
1 'polypeptide(L)'
;RPGRTAARVSAEYLERLGPKDADVPFTAAAGGADHPVTFKKRPFGILRYQPGQGMKGAMAMEIIPTSRYPGDPQGQAFSAGVQSGWVVKSINGEDVLTADFGRIMDLLDDEVADPRFSKSTALALEKQGGRL
;
A
#
# COMPACT_ATOMS: atom_id res chain seq x y z
N ARG A 1 -5.39 7.12 27.03
CA ARG A 1 -4.96 5.86 26.37
C ARG A 1 -3.61 6.15 25.70
N PRO A 2 -2.53 5.40 25.97
CA PRO A 2 -1.23 5.73 25.40
C PRO A 2 -1.25 5.45 23.89
N GLY A 3 -0.80 6.44 23.12
CA GLY A 3 -0.77 6.40 21.66
C GLY A 3 0.14 5.27 21.19
N ARG A 4 -0.40 4.38 20.36
CA ARG A 4 0.42 3.49 19.55
C ARG A 4 1.19 4.38 18.58
N THR A 5 2.48 4.54 18.82
CA THR A 5 3.44 5.06 17.85
C THR A 5 3.25 4.26 16.57
N ALA A 6 2.96 4.95 15.46
CA ALA A 6 2.87 4.34 14.14
C ALA A 6 4.13 3.49 13.91
N ALA A 7 3.95 2.23 13.51
CA ALA A 7 5.07 1.35 13.21
C ALA A 7 5.85 1.96 12.04
N ARG A 8 7.16 2.13 12.21
CA ARG A 8 8.03 2.59 11.13
C ARG A 8 8.08 1.50 10.07
N VAL A 9 7.64 1.82 8.87
CA VAL A 9 7.74 0.94 7.71
C VAL A 9 9.20 0.61 7.44
N SER A 10 9.49 -0.65 7.11
CA SER A 10 10.85 -1.13 6.90
C SER A 10 11.51 -0.47 5.68
N ALA A 11 12.83 -0.26 5.74
CA ALA A 11 13.59 0.24 4.58
C ALA A 11 13.45 -0.71 3.37
N GLU A 12 13.31 -2.01 3.61
CA GLU A 12 13.06 -3.02 2.59
C GLU A 12 11.73 -2.80 1.85
N TYR A 13 10.68 -2.39 2.56
CA TYR A 13 9.40 -2.05 1.93
C TYR A 13 9.55 -0.84 0.99
N LEU A 14 10.25 0.20 1.44
CA LEU A 14 10.49 1.40 0.62
C LEU A 14 11.39 1.12 -0.59
N GLU A 15 12.40 0.25 -0.46
CA GLU A 15 13.23 -0.18 -1.58
C GLU A 15 12.46 -1.05 -2.59
N ARG A 16 11.56 -1.92 -2.10
CA ARG A 16 10.80 -2.85 -2.94
C ARG A 16 9.62 -2.20 -3.65
N LEU A 17 8.97 -1.23 -3.00
CA LEU A 17 7.72 -0.61 -3.47
C LEU A 17 7.89 0.88 -3.76
N GLY A 18 9.13 1.36 -3.82
CA GLY A 18 9.47 2.69 -4.30
C GLY A 18 9.09 2.91 -5.78
N PRO A 19 9.35 4.12 -6.30
CA PRO A 19 9.05 4.46 -7.69
C PRO A 19 9.73 3.47 -8.65
N LYS A 20 8.97 2.89 -9.56
CA LYS A 20 9.47 2.05 -10.66
C LYS A 20 9.70 2.90 -11.91
N ASP A 21 10.57 2.44 -12.81
CA ASP A 21 10.87 3.17 -14.07
C ASP A 21 9.63 3.44 -14.95
N ALA A 22 8.59 2.60 -14.84
CA ALA A 22 7.33 2.75 -15.57
C ALA A 22 6.31 3.68 -14.87
N ASP A 23 6.59 4.13 -13.66
CA ASP A 23 5.68 4.98 -12.90
C ASP A 23 5.66 6.40 -13.47
N VAL A 24 4.47 6.90 -13.80
CA VAL A 24 4.29 8.28 -14.24
C VAL A 24 4.21 9.16 -13.00
N PRO A 25 5.11 10.15 -12.79
CA PRO A 25 5.02 11.05 -11.65
C PRO A 25 3.64 11.72 -11.60
N PHE A 26 3.03 11.70 -10.42
CA PHE A 26 1.78 12.41 -10.17
C PHE A 26 1.98 13.48 -9.09
N THR A 27 1.19 14.54 -9.19
CA THR A 27 1.01 15.48 -8.10
C THR A 27 -0.28 15.11 -7.38
N ALA A 28 -0.20 14.90 -6.07
CA ALA A 28 -1.38 14.67 -5.26
C ALA A 28 -2.20 15.97 -5.24
N ALA A 29 -3.22 16.03 -6.08
CA ALA A 29 -4.15 17.14 -6.15
C ALA A 29 -5.47 16.76 -5.49
N ALA A 30 -6.10 17.71 -4.80
CA ALA A 30 -7.47 17.59 -4.33
C ALA A 30 -8.41 17.68 -5.55
N GLY A 31 -8.57 16.59 -6.29
CA GLY A 31 -9.46 16.48 -7.44
C GLY A 31 -10.05 15.08 -7.51
N GLY A 32 -11.33 14.97 -7.87
CA GLY A 32 -12.07 13.71 -7.93
C GLY A 32 -13.11 13.54 -6.82
N ALA A 33 -13.93 12.50 -6.95
CA ALA A 33 -14.93 12.15 -5.94
C ALA A 33 -14.27 11.42 -4.76
N ASP A 34 -14.67 11.78 -3.54
CA ASP A 34 -14.18 11.13 -2.34
C ASP A 34 -14.83 9.75 -2.16
N HIS A 35 -14.01 8.71 -1.97
CA HIS A 35 -14.46 7.36 -1.62
C HIS A 35 -13.99 6.99 -0.21
N PRO A 36 -14.83 7.22 0.83
CA PRO A 36 -14.47 6.86 2.19
C PRO A 36 -14.50 5.34 2.36
N VAL A 37 -13.42 4.77 2.86
CA VAL A 37 -13.33 3.34 3.19
C VAL A 37 -12.99 3.18 4.67
N THR A 38 -13.65 2.23 5.33
CA THR A 38 -13.32 1.80 6.70
C THR A 38 -12.95 0.33 6.68
N PHE A 39 -11.78 0.00 7.23
CA PHE A 39 -11.32 -1.38 7.36
C PHE A 39 -11.05 -1.72 8.83
N LYS A 40 -11.27 -2.98 9.21
CA LYS A 40 -11.19 -3.41 10.62
C LYS A 40 -9.88 -4.12 10.97
N LYS A 41 -9.21 -4.70 9.96
CA LYS A 41 -7.97 -5.47 10.14
C LYS A 41 -6.89 -4.92 9.22
N ARG A 42 -5.62 -5.07 9.63
CA ARG A 42 -4.46 -4.78 8.79
C ARG A 42 -3.82 -6.10 8.32
N PRO A 43 -3.21 -6.15 7.13
CA PRO A 43 -3.14 -5.09 6.11
C PRO A 43 -4.50 -4.80 5.47
N PHE A 44 -4.63 -3.67 4.77
CA PHE A 44 -5.81 -3.27 4.00
C PHE A 44 -5.88 -3.98 2.64
N GLY A 45 -4.74 -4.28 2.01
CA GLY A 45 -4.70 -5.11 0.80
C GLY A 45 -4.30 -4.40 -0.49
N ILE A 46 -3.63 -3.25 -0.37
CA ILE A 46 -2.92 -2.64 -1.50
C ILE A 46 -1.53 -3.27 -1.56
N LEU A 47 -1.20 -3.87 -2.71
CA LEU A 47 0.07 -4.53 -2.95
C LEU A 47 1.18 -3.54 -3.28
N ARG A 48 0.83 -2.41 -3.93
CA ARG A 48 1.77 -1.36 -4.28
C ARG A 48 1.14 0.01 -4.21
N TYR A 49 1.83 0.91 -3.52
CA TYR A 49 1.61 2.34 -3.63
C TYR A 49 2.74 2.98 -4.44
N GLN A 50 2.39 3.93 -5.28
CA GLN A 50 3.35 4.81 -5.92
C GLN A 50 3.45 6.11 -5.11
N PRO A 51 4.66 6.58 -4.76
CA PRO A 51 4.85 7.91 -4.19
C PRO A 51 4.64 8.98 -5.26
N GLY A 52 4.05 10.11 -4.89
CA GLY A 52 3.94 11.28 -5.77
C GLY A 52 5.25 12.06 -5.88
N GLN A 53 5.23 13.10 -6.70
CA GLN A 53 6.38 13.96 -6.94
C GLN A 53 6.94 14.54 -5.63
N GLY A 54 8.25 14.42 -5.43
CA GLY A 54 8.91 14.86 -4.20
C GLY A 54 8.64 13.95 -3.00
N MET A 55 8.31 12.67 -3.22
CA MET A 55 7.98 11.69 -2.17
C MET A 55 6.78 12.11 -1.33
N LYS A 56 5.80 12.78 -1.94
CA LYS A 56 4.58 13.28 -1.30
C LYS A 56 3.34 12.59 -1.84
N GLY A 57 2.40 12.28 -0.96
CA GLY A 57 1.19 11.54 -1.33
C GLY A 57 1.46 10.08 -1.65
N ALA A 58 0.40 9.29 -1.75
CA ALA A 58 0.45 7.88 -2.11
C ALA A 58 -0.72 7.55 -3.05
N MET A 59 -0.41 6.91 -4.17
CA MET A 59 -1.39 6.42 -5.15
C MET A 59 -1.44 4.90 -5.10
N ALA A 60 -2.61 4.30 -4.97
CA ALA A 60 -2.80 2.86 -5.09
C ALA A 60 -2.57 2.44 -6.55
N MET A 61 -1.64 1.52 -6.78
CA MET A 61 -1.33 1.02 -8.13
C MET A 61 -1.79 -0.41 -8.32
N GLU A 62 -1.42 -1.28 -7.40
CA GLU A 62 -1.73 -2.69 -7.46
C GLU A 62 -2.58 -3.04 -6.24
N ILE A 63 -3.79 -3.52 -6.49
CA ILE A 63 -4.71 -4.01 -5.48
C ILE A 63 -4.77 -5.52 -5.63
N ILE A 64 -4.98 -6.24 -4.52
CA ILE A 64 -5.23 -7.68 -4.63
C ILE A 64 -6.44 -7.92 -5.56
N PRO A 65 -6.36 -8.87 -6.51
CA PRO A 65 -7.41 -9.02 -7.52
C PRO A 65 -8.67 -9.73 -7.00
N THR A 66 -8.64 -10.32 -5.82
CA THR A 66 -9.77 -11.04 -5.23
C THR A 66 -9.66 -11.15 -3.72
N SER A 67 -10.81 -11.26 -3.05
CA SER A 67 -10.88 -11.70 -1.65
C SER A 67 -11.08 -13.21 -1.62
N ARG A 68 -10.16 -13.95 -0.98
CA ARG A 68 -10.18 -15.43 -1.01
C ARG A 68 -11.35 -16.03 -0.23
N TYR A 69 -11.81 -15.34 0.81
CA TYR A 69 -12.93 -15.75 1.66
C TYR A 69 -13.57 -14.51 2.32
N PRO A 70 -14.82 -14.60 2.83
CA PRO A 70 -15.44 -13.50 3.56
C PRO A 70 -14.61 -13.08 4.77
N GLY A 71 -14.19 -11.82 4.81
CA GLY A 71 -13.36 -11.28 5.89
C GLY A 71 -11.86 -11.55 5.77
N ASP A 72 -11.35 -11.93 4.59
CA ASP A 72 -9.92 -11.98 4.30
C ASP A 72 -9.29 -10.59 4.54
N PRO A 73 -8.37 -10.45 5.51
CA PRO A 73 -7.73 -9.17 5.80
C PRO A 73 -7.05 -8.58 4.55
N GLN A 74 -6.43 -9.42 3.72
CA GLN A 74 -5.75 -8.97 2.51
C GLN A 74 -6.71 -8.57 1.39
N GLY A 75 -7.96 -9.07 1.41
CA GLY A 75 -9.00 -8.81 0.41
C GLY A 75 -9.83 -7.54 0.66
N GLN A 76 -9.52 -6.75 1.69
CA GLN A 76 -10.38 -5.64 2.11
C GLN A 76 -10.39 -4.49 1.10
N ALA A 77 -9.25 -4.13 0.51
CA ALA A 77 -9.16 -3.11 -0.52
C ALA A 77 -9.98 -3.46 -1.77
N PHE A 78 -9.89 -4.71 -2.23
CA PHE A 78 -10.73 -5.24 -3.31
C PHE A 78 -12.22 -5.17 -2.95
N SER A 79 -12.58 -5.67 -1.77
CA SER A 79 -13.98 -5.69 -1.29
C SER A 79 -14.55 -4.29 -1.10
N ALA A 80 -13.70 -3.30 -0.81
CA ALA A 80 -14.06 -1.89 -0.71
C ALA A 80 -14.13 -1.17 -2.06
N GLY A 81 -13.79 -1.85 -3.16
CA GLY A 81 -13.84 -1.30 -4.51
C GLY A 81 -12.73 -0.30 -4.81
N VAL A 82 -11.59 -0.36 -4.10
CA VAL A 82 -10.44 0.51 -4.39
C VAL A 82 -9.90 0.19 -5.78
N GLN A 83 -9.62 1.24 -6.55
CA GLN A 83 -9.11 1.11 -7.92
C GLN A 83 -7.68 1.63 -8.05
N SER A 84 -6.98 1.13 -9.06
CA SER A 84 -5.68 1.65 -9.45
C SER A 84 -5.80 3.11 -9.88
N GLY A 85 -4.83 3.93 -9.51
CA GLY A 85 -4.83 5.38 -9.77
C GLY A 85 -5.47 6.22 -8.65
N TRP A 86 -6.08 5.61 -7.64
CA TRP A 86 -6.67 6.36 -6.53
C TRP A 86 -5.60 6.90 -5.57
N VAL A 87 -5.76 8.15 -5.16
CA VAL A 87 -4.83 8.83 -4.24
C VAL A 87 -5.39 8.84 -2.83
N VAL A 88 -4.53 8.55 -1.84
CA VAL A 88 -4.89 8.62 -0.43
C VAL A 88 -5.03 10.08 -0.02
N LYS A 89 -6.27 10.53 0.18
CA LYS A 89 -6.59 11.91 0.58
C LYS A 89 -6.49 12.14 2.09
N SER A 90 -7.11 11.26 2.88
CA SER A 90 -7.14 11.41 4.33
C SER A 90 -7.10 10.06 5.03
N ILE A 91 -6.52 10.04 6.24
CA ILE A 91 -6.48 8.87 7.12
C ILE A 91 -6.98 9.29 8.49
N ASN A 92 -8.04 8.65 8.99
CA ASN A 92 -8.64 8.95 10.29
C ASN A 92 -8.98 10.45 10.50
N GLY A 93 -9.35 11.16 9.41
CA GLY A 93 -9.67 12.59 9.44
C GLY A 93 -8.46 13.53 9.30
N GLU A 94 -7.23 13.01 9.26
CA GLU A 94 -6.03 13.78 8.93
C GLU A 94 -5.87 13.84 7.41
N ASP A 95 -5.78 15.05 6.84
CA ASP A 95 -5.41 15.24 5.43
C ASP A 95 -3.94 14.85 5.22
N VAL A 96 -3.71 13.93 4.29
CA VAL A 96 -2.39 13.40 3.96
C VAL A 96 -2.00 13.59 2.50
N LEU A 97 -2.78 14.34 1.71
CA LEU A 97 -2.52 14.53 0.27
C LEU A 97 -1.08 14.99 0.00
N THR A 98 -0.57 15.91 0.82
CA THR A 98 0.77 16.49 0.65
C THR A 98 1.79 15.99 1.69
N ALA A 99 1.39 15.00 2.50
CA ALA A 99 2.25 14.39 3.50
C ALA A 99 3.35 13.55 2.83
N ASP A 100 4.45 13.36 3.55
CA ASP A 100 5.55 12.51 3.08
C ASP A 100 5.07 11.06 2.94
N PHE A 101 5.44 10.41 1.85
CA PHE A 101 5.02 9.05 1.52
C PHE A 101 5.28 8.06 2.65
N GLY A 102 6.46 8.15 3.29
CA GLY A 102 6.80 7.32 4.45
C GLY A 102 5.80 7.49 5.61
N ARG A 103 5.37 8.72 5.91
CA ARG A 103 4.34 9.00 6.93
C ARG A 103 3.01 8.37 6.56
N ILE A 104 2.61 8.43 5.29
CA ILE A 104 1.36 7.82 4.82
C ILE A 104 1.41 6.30 5.00
N MET A 105 2.53 5.68 4.62
CA MET A 105 2.72 4.24 4.81
C MET A 105 2.74 3.84 6.29
N ASP A 106 3.37 4.63 7.17
CA ASP A 106 3.36 4.41 8.62
C ASP A 106 1.94 4.49 9.22
N LEU A 107 1.12 5.43 8.72
CA LEU A 107 -0.27 5.60 9.17
C LEU A 107 -1.18 4.45 8.69
N LEU A 108 -1.01 4.01 7.45
CA LEU A 108 -1.78 2.91 6.86
C LEU A 108 -1.37 1.56 7.46
N ASP A 109 -0.06 1.35 7.65
CA ASP A 109 0.53 0.09 8.13
C ASP A 109 0.00 -1.09 7.31
N ASP A 110 0.07 -0.91 5.99
CA ASP A 110 -0.43 -1.82 4.96
C ASP A 110 0.69 -2.75 4.46
N GLU A 111 1.70 -3.00 5.29
CA GLU A 111 2.79 -3.92 4.95
C GLU A 111 2.25 -5.34 4.86
N VAL A 112 2.09 -5.82 3.62
CA VAL A 112 1.82 -7.23 3.36
C VAL A 112 3.15 -7.98 3.38
N ALA A 113 3.42 -8.70 4.46
CA ALA A 113 4.44 -9.75 4.47
C ALA A 113 3.95 -10.94 3.62
N ASP A 114 3.92 -10.77 2.30
CA ASP A 114 3.55 -11.84 1.39
C ASP A 114 4.78 -12.75 1.17
N PRO A 115 4.71 -14.05 1.51
CA PRO A 115 5.76 -15.02 1.23
C PRO A 115 6.01 -15.23 -0.27
N ARG A 116 5.31 -14.60 -1.20
CA ARG A 116 5.63 -14.61 -2.64
C ARG A 116 6.58 -13.47 -3.02
N PHE A 117 6.64 -12.43 -2.20
CA PHE A 117 7.48 -11.24 -2.41
C PHE A 117 8.58 -11.11 -1.34
N SER A 118 8.71 -12.10 -0.45
CA SER A 118 9.83 -12.22 0.48
C SER A 118 11.09 -12.66 -0.29
N LYS A 119 12.21 -11.97 -0.07
CA LYS A 119 13.52 -12.40 -0.58
C LYS A 119 13.86 -13.84 -0.17
N SER A 120 13.42 -14.29 1.01
CA SER A 120 13.72 -15.64 1.51
C SER A 120 13.00 -16.75 0.74
N THR A 121 11.80 -16.50 0.23
CA THR A 121 11.03 -17.44 -0.57
C THR A 121 11.35 -17.34 -2.05
N ALA A 122 11.64 -16.14 -2.57
CA ALA A 122 12.22 -15.98 -3.89
C ALA A 122 13.56 -16.73 -3.98
N LEU A 123 14.46 -16.59 -2.99
CA LEU A 123 15.69 -17.39 -2.91
C LEU A 123 15.40 -18.89 -2.76
N ALA A 124 14.36 -19.29 -2.02
CA ALA A 124 14.02 -20.70 -1.85
C ALA A 124 13.47 -21.33 -3.14
N LEU A 125 12.65 -20.62 -3.89
CA LEU A 125 12.10 -21.01 -5.19
C LEU A 125 13.17 -21.03 -6.29
N GLU A 126 14.08 -20.06 -6.28
CA GLU A 126 15.23 -19.99 -7.19
C GLU A 126 16.23 -21.14 -6.90
N LYS A 127 16.45 -21.46 -5.61
CA LYS A 127 17.22 -22.66 -5.20
C LYS A 127 16.51 -23.99 -5.53
N GLN A 128 15.19 -23.98 -5.74
CA GLN A 128 14.40 -25.14 -6.18
C GLN A 128 14.25 -25.24 -7.70
N GLY A 129 14.79 -24.30 -8.48
CA GLY A 129 14.81 -24.36 -9.96
C GLY A 129 13.46 -24.14 -10.65
N GLY A 130 12.47 -23.58 -9.97
CA GLY A 130 11.16 -23.27 -10.56
C GLY A 130 11.16 -21.96 -11.34
N ARG A 131 10.98 -22.03 -12.67
CA ARG A 131 10.66 -20.86 -13.51
C ARG A 131 9.20 -20.43 -13.28
N LEU A 132 8.96 -19.11 -13.27
CA LEU A 132 7.64 -18.48 -13.33
C LEU A 132 6.76 -19.07 -14.45
#